data_AF-A0A1M4WXQ4-F1
#
_entry.id   AF-A0A1M4WXQ4-F1
#
_cell.length_a   1.000
_cell.length_b   1.000
_cell.length_c   1.000
_cell.angle_alpha   90.00
_cell.angle_beta   90.00
_cell.angle_gamma   90.00
#
_symmetry.space_group_name_H-M   'P 1'
#
loop_
_entity.id
_entity.type
_entity.pdbx_description
1 polymer ?
#
loop_
_entity_poly.entity_id
_entity_poly.type
_entity_poly.pdbx_seq_one_letter_code
_entity_poly.pdbx_strand_id
1 'polypeptide(L)'
;MKFYYILFSDAINKILTVEKSKDLWKFYTLIFISFAMGLNLLMLKFIYFELNSSKEYTILTNLNITGFQKIDGILTYFTFHLFPFLILNYFLIFYKDKYKEIIVKYKHYNGKLIGWYYAISFFFFPLLFIMGVVKYYFFR
;
A
#
# COMPACT_ATOMS: atom_id res chain seq x y z
N MET A 1 7.25 13.68 -5.73
CA MET A 1 8.35 13.17 -4.86
C MET A 1 8.32 13.72 -3.44
N LYS A 2 8.18 15.03 -3.20
CA LYS A 2 8.23 15.61 -1.84
C LYS A 2 7.26 14.96 -0.85
N PHE A 3 5.99 14.73 -1.24
CA PHE A 3 4.99 14.11 -0.37
C PHE A 3 5.34 12.67 0.05
N TYR A 4 5.87 11.87 -0.88
CA TYR A 4 6.30 10.50 -0.62
C TYR A 4 7.35 10.44 0.51
N TYR A 5 8.38 11.29 0.44
CA TYR A 5 9.40 11.33 1.49
C TYR A 5 8.89 11.95 2.80
N ILE A 6 7.94 12.88 2.75
CA ILE A 6 7.26 13.40 3.95
C ILE A 6 6.48 12.28 4.65
N LEU A 7 5.75 11.44 3.90
CA LEU A 7 5.01 10.31 4.45
C LEU A 7 5.94 9.34 5.18
N PHE A 8 7.08 9.00 4.56
CA PHE A 8 8.10 8.15 5.19
C PHE A 8 8.77 8.82 6.39
N SER A 9 9.11 10.11 6.31
CA SER A 9 9.65 10.85 7.46
C SER A 9 8.67 10.81 8.64
N ASP A 10 7.38 11.05 8.41
CA ASP A 10 6.37 11.02 9.45
C ASP A 10 6.21 9.61 10.07
N ALA A 11 6.19 8.58 9.24
CA ALA A 11 6.09 7.19 9.69
C ALA A 11 7.30 6.74 10.52
N ILE A 12 8.51 7.03 10.04
CA ILE A 12 9.76 6.65 10.72
C ILE A 12 9.87 7.35 12.06
N ASN A 13 9.61 8.66 12.11
CA ASN A 13 9.62 9.40 13.37
C ASN A 13 8.57 8.85 14.33
N LYS A 14 7.37 8.52 13.85
CA LYS A 14 6.31 7.95 14.70
C LYS A 14 6.70 6.60 15.28
N ILE A 15 7.23 5.67 14.48
CA ILE A 15 7.56 4.33 14.99
C ILE A 15 8.73 4.37 15.98
N LEU A 16 9.72 5.25 15.75
CA LEU A 16 10.87 5.42 16.64
C LEU A 16 10.49 5.98 18.02
N THR A 17 9.39 6.74 18.14
CA THR A 17 8.88 7.19 19.46
C THR A 17 8.31 6.06 20.32
N VAL A 18 7.98 4.92 19.72
CA VAL A 18 7.49 3.74 20.43
C VAL A 18 8.71 2.87 20.78
N GLU A 19 9.33 3.17 21.92
CA GLU A 19 10.64 2.69 22.42
C GLU A 19 10.92 1.18 22.28
N LYS A 20 9.89 0.34 22.18
CA LYS A 20 9.98 -1.13 22.04
C LYS A 20 10.25 -1.63 20.62
N SER A 21 10.33 -0.76 19.62
CA SER A 21 10.43 -1.17 18.20
C SER A 21 11.84 -1.06 17.59
N LYS A 22 12.88 -0.80 18.39
CA LYS A 22 14.23 -0.42 17.93
C LYS A 22 14.89 -1.41 16.94
N ASP A 23 14.60 -2.70 17.03
CA ASP A 23 15.28 -3.70 16.20
C ASP A 23 14.56 -3.98 14.87
N LEU A 24 13.24 -3.73 14.78
CA LEU A 24 12.42 -4.13 13.64
C LEU A 24 11.66 -2.97 12.96
N TRP A 25 11.81 -1.74 13.43
CA TRP A 25 11.08 -0.59 12.89
C TRP A 25 11.28 -0.38 11.38
N LYS A 26 12.47 -0.68 10.83
CA LYS A 26 12.74 -0.59 9.38
C LYS A 26 11.83 -1.54 8.61
N PHE A 27 11.76 -2.79 9.07
CA PHE A 27 10.94 -3.84 8.48
C PHE A 27 9.45 -3.49 8.55
N TYR A 28 8.98 -3.06 9.72
CA TYR A 28 7.58 -2.65 9.90
C TYR A 28 7.22 -1.45 9.01
N THR A 29 8.04 -0.40 9.01
CA THR A 29 7.78 0.78 8.18
C THR A 29 7.73 0.40 6.70
N LEU A 30 8.67 -0.42 6.25
CA LEU A 30 8.72 -0.91 4.87
C LEU A 30 7.45 -1.69 4.51
N ILE A 31 7.08 -2.68 5.32
CA ILE A 31 5.95 -3.56 5.01
C ILE A 31 4.62 -2.83 5.09
N PHE A 32 4.34 -2.10 6.17
CA PHE A 32 3.02 -1.49 6.35
C PHE A 32 2.74 -0.43 5.29
N ILE A 33 3.73 0.40 4.96
CA ILE A 33 3.55 1.42 3.89
C ILE A 33 3.41 0.75 2.53
N SER A 34 4.26 -0.25 2.22
CA SER A 34 4.18 -0.96 0.93
C SER A 34 2.85 -1.70 0.78
N PHE A 35 2.33 -2.27 1.88
CA PHE A 35 1.05 -2.94 1.90
C PHE A 35 -0.11 -1.97 1.69
N ALA A 36 -0.11 -0.82 2.36
CA ALA A 36 -1.08 0.23 2.08
C ALA A 36 -1.02 0.72 0.62
N MET A 37 0.18 0.89 0.04
CA MET A 37 0.34 1.23 -1.38
C MET A 37 -0.18 0.14 -2.32
N GLY A 38 0.08 -1.13 -2.00
CA GLY A 38 -0.41 -2.30 -2.74
C GLY A 38 -1.93 -2.36 -2.78
N LEU A 39 -2.58 -2.14 -1.63
CA LEU A 39 -4.04 -2.03 -1.54
C LEU A 39 -4.57 -0.84 -2.35
N ASN A 40 -3.95 0.33 -2.24
CA ASN A 40 -4.37 1.49 -3.01
C ASN A 40 -4.30 1.23 -4.52
N LEU A 41 -3.24 0.57 -5.00
CA LEU A 41 -3.12 0.19 -6.41
C LEU A 41 -4.19 -0.82 -6.83
N LEU A 42 -4.47 -1.83 -6.00
CA LEU A 42 -5.54 -2.80 -6.25
C LEU A 42 -6.90 -2.09 -6.40
N MET A 43 -7.19 -1.14 -5.50
CA MET A 43 -8.43 -0.37 -5.51
C MET A 43 -8.54 0.55 -6.73
N LEU A 44 -7.45 1.24 -7.09
CA LEU A 44 -7.41 2.06 -8.30
C LEU A 44 -7.66 1.22 -9.57
N LYS A 45 -7.10 0.00 -9.65
CA LYS A 45 -7.39 -0.92 -10.76
C LYS A 45 -8.87 -1.31 -10.81
N PHE A 46 -9.50 -1.56 -9.66
CA PHE A 46 -10.92 -1.87 -9.61
C PHE A 46 -11.80 -0.68 -10.04
N ILE A 47 -11.53 0.53 -9.54
CA ILE A 47 -12.26 1.74 -9.92
C ILE A 47 -12.12 1.98 -11.44
N TYR A 48 -10.90 1.83 -11.96
CA TYR A 48 -10.63 1.96 -13.40
C TYR A 48 -11.42 0.94 -14.23
N PHE A 49 -11.48 -0.31 -13.78
CA PHE A 49 -12.27 -1.36 -14.43
C PHE A 49 -13.76 -1.01 -14.48
N GLU A 50 -14.33 -0.56 -13.36
CA GLU A 50 -15.74 -0.17 -13.28
C GLU A 50 -16.07 1.02 -14.19
N LEU A 51 -15.20 2.03 -14.24
CA LEU A 51 -15.43 3.23 -15.05
C LEU A 51 -15.39 2.96 -16.56
N ASN A 52 -14.54 2.03 -17.02
CA ASN A 52 -14.29 1.89 -18.45
C ASN A 52 -15.24 0.94 -19.19
N SER A 53 -16.13 0.18 -18.54
CA SER A 53 -17.15 -0.72 -19.14
C SER A 53 -16.66 -1.74 -20.20
N SER A 54 -15.42 -1.64 -20.67
CA SER A 54 -14.78 -2.49 -21.65
C SER A 54 -14.26 -3.73 -20.92
N LYS A 55 -14.90 -4.87 -21.18
CA LYS A 55 -14.54 -6.19 -20.63
C LYS A 55 -13.16 -6.69 -21.07
N GLU A 56 -12.39 -5.91 -21.83
CA GLU A 56 -11.19 -6.38 -22.52
C GLU A 56 -9.88 -6.14 -21.75
N TYR A 57 -9.88 -5.37 -20.66
CA TYR A 57 -8.69 -5.24 -19.82
C TYR A 57 -8.58 -6.36 -18.79
N THR A 58 -8.44 -7.59 -19.28
CA THR A 58 -7.81 -8.65 -18.48
C THR A 58 -6.32 -8.43 -18.59
N ILE A 59 -5.76 -7.45 -17.85
CA ILE A 59 -4.32 -7.50 -17.61
C ILE A 59 -4.11 -8.79 -16.83
N LEU A 60 -3.54 -9.79 -17.50
CA LEU A 60 -3.19 -11.12 -17.02
C LEU A 60 -2.24 -11.00 -15.82
N THR A 61 -2.77 -10.62 -14.68
CA THR A 61 -2.10 -10.68 -13.38
C THR A 61 -2.90 -11.62 -12.49
N ASN A 62 -3.22 -12.81 -12.98
CA ASN A 62 -3.70 -13.90 -12.14
C ASN A 62 -2.70 -15.03 -12.27
N LEU A 63 -1.96 -15.27 -11.20
CA LEU A 63 -1.17 -16.48 -11.06
C LEU A 63 -2.16 -17.64 -10.88
N ASN A 64 -2.00 -18.70 -11.64
CA ASN A 64 -2.74 -19.96 -11.44
C ASN A 64 -1.71 -21.06 -11.24
N ILE A 65 -1.03 -21.03 -10.10
CA ILE A 65 0.12 -21.89 -9.80
C ILE A 65 -0.33 -23.09 -9.00
N THR A 66 -1.25 -22.88 -8.05
CA THR A 66 -1.65 -23.89 -7.06
C THR A 66 -2.95 -24.59 -7.43
N GLY A 67 -3.72 -24.04 -8.38
CA GLY A 67 -5.07 -24.53 -8.73
C GLY A 67 -6.12 -24.17 -7.69
N PHE A 68 -5.73 -23.58 -6.56
CA PHE A 68 -6.62 -23.09 -5.52
C PHE A 68 -6.79 -21.57 -5.67
N GLN A 69 -7.92 -21.15 -6.21
CA GLN A 69 -8.21 -19.74 -6.54
C GLN A 69 -7.91 -18.75 -5.41
N LYS A 70 -8.16 -19.12 -4.15
CA LYS A 70 -7.88 -18.25 -2.98
C LYS A 70 -6.37 -18.05 -2.76
N ILE A 71 -5.59 -19.12 -2.85
CA ILE A 71 -4.13 -19.09 -2.66
C ILE A 71 -3.49 -18.32 -3.82
N ASP A 72 -3.93 -18.64 -5.03
CA ASP A 72 -3.52 -17.99 -6.27
C ASP A 72 -3.83 -16.48 -6.29
N GLY A 73 -4.99 -16.07 -5.74
CA GLY A 73 -5.33 -14.66 -5.56
C GLY A 73 -4.44 -13.93 -4.54
N ILE A 74 -4.09 -14.59 -3.43
CA ILE A 74 -3.14 -14.05 -2.45
C ILE A 74 -1.75 -13.89 -3.09
N LEU A 75 -1.23 -14.93 -3.73
CA LEU A 75 0.07 -14.90 -4.41
C LEU A 75 0.14 -13.83 -5.49
N THR A 76 -0.98 -13.65 -6.21
CA THR A 76 -1.16 -12.58 -7.20
C THR A 76 -1.03 -11.20 -6.56
N TYR A 77 -1.69 -10.97 -5.42
CA TYR A 77 -1.55 -9.72 -4.68
C TYR A 77 -0.09 -9.50 -4.24
N PHE A 78 0.52 -10.49 -3.61
CA PHE A 78 1.91 -10.39 -3.14
C PHE A 78 2.87 -10.06 -4.29
N THR A 79 2.76 -10.77 -5.41
CA THR A 79 3.69 -10.64 -6.54
C THR A 79 3.48 -9.35 -7.32
N PHE A 80 2.24 -9.02 -7.67
CA PHE A 80 1.96 -7.91 -8.59
C PHE A 80 1.60 -6.59 -7.92
N HIS A 81 1.23 -6.61 -6.64
CA HIS A 81 0.77 -5.41 -5.93
C HIS A 81 1.69 -5.07 -4.76
N LEU A 82 2.12 -6.02 -3.93
CA LEU A 82 2.96 -5.72 -2.77
C LEU A 82 4.46 -5.64 -3.12
N PHE A 83 4.99 -6.65 -3.80
CA PHE A 83 6.42 -6.82 -4.03
C PHE A 83 7.08 -5.66 -4.79
N PRO A 84 6.45 -5.08 -5.84
CA PRO A 84 7.01 -3.91 -6.50
C PRO A 84 7.18 -2.71 -5.56
N PHE A 85 6.23 -2.47 -4.65
CA PHE A 85 6.35 -1.40 -3.66
C PHE A 85 7.37 -1.74 -2.58
N LEU A 86 7.50 -2.99 -2.15
CA LEU A 86 8.57 -3.40 -1.23
C LEU A 86 9.95 -3.09 -1.81
N ILE A 87 10.20 -3.49 -3.06
CA ILE A 87 11.45 -3.21 -3.76
C ILE A 87 11.67 -1.71 -3.88
N LEU A 88 10.68 -0.98 -4.40
CA LEU A 88 10.77 0.45 -4.63
C LEU A 88 11.07 1.21 -3.33
N ASN A 89 10.30 0.92 -2.27
CA ASN A 89 10.44 1.57 -0.97
C ASN A 89 11.76 1.21 -0.30
N TYR A 90 12.25 -0.03 -0.46
CA TYR A 90 13.58 -0.41 0.01
C TYR A 90 14.66 0.46 -0.65
N PHE A 91 14.68 0.56 -1.98
CA PHE A 91 15.72 1.30 -2.70
C PHE A 91 15.65 2.83 -2.51
N LEU A 92 14.44 3.38 -2.36
CA LEU A 92 14.24 4.81 -2.21
C LEU A 92 14.45 5.30 -0.78
N ILE A 93 14.12 4.48 0.22
CA ILE A 93 14.10 4.90 1.62
C ILE A 93 15.22 4.26 2.43
N PHE A 94 15.45 2.95 2.31
CA PHE A 94 16.32 2.23 3.24
C PHE A 94 17.70 1.89 2.68
N TYR A 95 17.83 1.75 1.36
CA TYR A 95 19.09 1.43 0.71
C TYR A 95 20.15 2.50 0.99
N LYS A 96 21.34 2.06 1.40
CA LYS A 96 22.43 2.93 1.84
C LYS A 96 22.03 3.91 2.95
N ASP A 97 21.14 3.50 3.86
CA ASP A 97 20.68 4.29 5.00
C ASP A 97 20.09 5.67 4.65
N LYS A 98 19.56 5.86 3.43
CA LYS A 98 18.94 7.12 2.97
C LYS A 98 17.88 7.68 3.92
N TYR A 99 17.24 6.81 4.71
CA TYR A 99 16.26 7.20 5.70
C TYR A 99 16.80 8.23 6.70
N LYS A 100 18.10 8.19 7.03
CA LYS A 100 18.76 9.13 7.94
C LYS A 100 18.70 10.56 7.39
N GLU A 101 18.87 10.72 6.09
CA GLU A 101 18.70 12.02 5.43
C GLU A 101 17.23 12.43 5.37
N ILE A 102 16.33 11.46 5.12
CA ILE A 102 14.89 11.73 4.98
C ILE A 102 14.30 12.28 6.27
N ILE A 103 14.64 11.70 7.43
CA ILE A 103 14.12 12.14 8.74
C ILE A 103 14.59 13.56 9.10
N VAL A 104 15.80 13.96 8.67
CA VAL A 104 16.33 15.31 8.92
C VAL A 104 15.78 16.32 7.93
N LYS A 105 15.66 15.94 6.66
CA LYS A 105 15.32 16.85 5.56
C LYS A 105 13.83 17.16 5.46
N TYR A 106 12.97 16.21 5.79
CA TYR A 106 11.52 16.34 5.58
C TYR A 106 10.77 16.49 6.90
N LYS A 107 9.83 17.44 6.93
CA LYS A 107 8.93 17.67 8.07
C LYS A 107 8.18 16.38 8.43
N HIS A 108 8.05 16.13 9.73
CA HIS A 108 7.14 15.15 10.28
C HIS A 108 5.94 15.85 10.94
N TYR A 109 4.84 15.13 11.06
CA TYR A 109 3.53 15.59 11.56
C TYR A 109 3.08 14.76 12.78
N ASN A 110 4.05 14.25 13.55
CA ASN A 110 3.85 13.43 14.75
C ASN A 110 2.97 12.17 14.50
N GLY A 111 3.11 11.57 13.32
CA GLY A 111 2.36 10.40 12.90
C GLY A 111 0.95 10.68 12.39
N LYS A 112 0.50 11.94 12.37
CA LYS A 112 -0.86 12.28 11.88
C LYS A 112 -1.00 12.01 10.40
N LEU A 113 0.03 12.30 9.59
CA LEU A 113 -0.04 12.12 8.15
C LEU A 113 -0.08 10.64 7.78
N ILE A 114 0.81 9.83 8.37
CA ILE A 114 0.79 8.38 8.15
C ILE A 114 -0.49 7.74 8.70
N GLY A 115 -1.01 8.25 9.83
CA GLY A 115 -2.29 7.80 10.39
C GLY A 115 -3.46 8.03 9.42
N TRP A 116 -3.57 9.24 8.86
CA TRP A 116 -4.57 9.54 7.83
C TRP A 116 -4.39 8.70 6.56
N TYR A 117 -3.15 8.53 6.12
CA TYR A 117 -2.85 7.68 4.97
C TYR A 117 -3.32 6.24 5.16
N TYR A 118 -3.07 5.65 6.33
CA TYR A 118 -3.57 4.32 6.69
C TYR A 118 -5.09 4.29 6.85
N ALA A 119 -5.69 5.32 7.45
CA ALA A 119 -7.14 5.42 7.56
C ALA A 119 -7.80 5.40 6.17
N ILE A 120 -7.27 6.16 5.21
CA ILE A 120 -7.78 6.20 3.84
C ILE A 120 -7.56 4.85 3.14
N SER A 121 -6.35 4.28 3.27
CA SER A 121 -5.97 3.05 2.57
C SER A 121 -6.71 1.80 3.07
N PHE A 122 -6.92 1.69 4.39
CA PHE A 122 -7.51 0.50 5.01
C PHE A 122 -9.00 0.61 5.33
N PHE A 123 -9.56 1.81 5.44
CA PHE A 123 -10.97 1.99 5.77
C PHE A 123 -11.74 2.66 4.64
N PHE A 124 -11.32 3.85 4.21
CA PHE A 124 -12.11 4.63 3.24
C PHE A 124 -12.22 3.91 1.88
N PHE A 125 -11.10 3.47 1.31
CA PHE A 125 -11.14 2.80 0.00
C PHE A 125 -11.84 1.43 0.02
N PRO A 126 -11.59 0.53 1.00
CA PRO A 126 -12.33 -0.72 1.08
C PRO A 126 -13.84 -0.52 1.28
N LEU A 127 -14.25 0.53 2.00
CA LEU A 127 -15.67 0.84 2.19
C LEU A 127 -16.34 1.26 0.89
N LEU A 128 -15.69 2.11 0.08
CA LEU A 128 -16.16 2.46 -1.27
C LEU A 128 -16.24 1.22 -2.19
N PHE A 129 -15.27 0.32 -2.09
CA PHE A 129 -15.27 -0.94 -2.85
C PHE A 129 -16.48 -1.81 -2.50
N ILE A 130 -16.75 -2.01 -1.19
CA ILE A 130 -17.91 -2.78 -0.74
C ILE A 130 -19.21 -2.14 -1.24
N MET A 131 -19.34 -0.81 -1.17
CA MET A 131 -20.51 -0.10 -1.70
C MET A 131 -20.69 -0.32 -3.20
N GLY A 132 -19.61 -0.26 -3.98
CA GLY A 132 -19.63 -0.54 -5.41
C GLY A 132 -20.08 -1.96 -5.74
N VAL A 133 -19.52 -2.95 -5.03
CA VAL A 133 -19.90 -4.36 -5.18
C VAL A 133 -21.37 -4.59 -4.79
N VAL A 134 -21.83 -4.04 -3.67
CA VAL A 134 -23.24 -4.13 -3.25
C VAL A 134 -24.15 -3.54 -4.30
N LYS A 135 -23.82 -2.35 -4.84
CA LYS A 135 -24.61 -1.74 -5.90
C LYS A 135 -24.69 -2.64 -7.14
N TYR A 136 -23.58 -3.24 -7.56
CA TYR A 136 -23.51 -4.14 -8.71
C TYR A 136 -24.38 -5.40 -8.55
N TYR A 137 -24.42 -5.99 -7.35
CA TYR A 137 -25.20 -7.21 -7.10
C TYR A 137 -26.69 -6.98 -6.79
N PHE A 138 -27.06 -5.82 -6.24
CA PHE A 138 -28.45 -5.56 -5.81
C PHE A 138 -29.28 -4.71 -6.79
N PHE A 139 -28.65 -3.95 -7.69
CA PHE A 139 -29.36 -3.03 -8.61
C PHE A 139 -29.17 -3.38 -10.10
N ARG A 140 -28.83 -4.63 -10.38
CA ARG A 140 -28.77 -5.21 -11.73
C ARG A 140 -29.76 -6.35 -11.84
#